data_AF-A0A3D2J1F3-F1
#
_entry.id   AF-A0A3D2J1F3-F1
#
_cell.length_a   1.000
_cell.length_b   1.000
_cell.length_c   1.000
_cell.angle_alpha   90.00
_cell.angle_beta   90.00
_cell.angle_gamma   90.00
#
_symmetry.space_group_name_H-M   'P 1'
#
loop_
_entity.id
_entity.type
_entity.pdbx_description
1 polymer ?
#
loop_
_entity_poly.entity_id
_entity_poly.type
_entity_poly.pdbx_seq_one_letter_code
_entity_poly.pdbx_strand_id
1 'polypeptide(L)'
;SRVALVQAYADLVSLAFEPEDFFNPDDIALCVMPWHHEQRKYFAPFRQRVSDTIIQAARDNHPLNNIEAEAIVWQQLEEELIQLPVHKREL
;
A
#
# COMPACT_ATOMS: atom_id res chain seq x y z
N SER A 1 12.06 2.51 -30.00
CA SER A 1 11.00 1.85 -29.19
C SER A 1 11.12 2.32 -27.75
N ARG A 2 9.99 2.48 -27.03
CA ARG A 2 9.99 2.85 -25.60
C ARG A 2 10.85 1.89 -24.75
N VAL A 3 10.85 0.60 -25.10
CA VAL A 3 11.65 -0.41 -24.42
C VAL A 3 13.15 -0.16 -24.57
N ALA A 4 13.60 0.18 -25.79
CA ALA A 4 15.02 0.47 -26.04
C ALA A 4 15.51 1.70 -25.27
N LEU A 5 14.65 2.70 -25.08
CA LEU A 5 14.98 3.88 -24.27
C LEU A 5 15.13 3.51 -22.79
N VAL A 6 14.18 2.73 -22.25
CA VAL A 6 14.25 2.24 -20.86
C VAL A 6 15.53 1.43 -20.63
N GLN A 7 15.90 0.56 -21.57
CA GLN A 7 17.14 -0.21 -21.48
C GLN A 7 18.37 0.69 -21.43
N ALA A 8 18.48 1.68 -22.33
CA ALA A 8 19.63 2.58 -22.35
C ALA A 8 19.78 3.38 -21.04
N TYR A 9 18.67 3.77 -20.40
CA TYR A 9 18.71 4.40 -19.07
C TYR A 9 19.11 3.40 -17.98
N ALA A 10 18.58 2.19 -18.01
CA ALA A 10 18.93 1.15 -17.03
C ALA A 10 20.45 0.85 -17.09
N ASP A 11 21.00 0.68 -18.29
CA ASP A 11 22.43 0.45 -18.50
C ASP A 11 23.28 1.60 -17.94
N LEU A 12 22.83 2.86 -18.14
CA LEU A 12 23.53 4.03 -17.62
C LEU A 12 23.47 4.11 -16.09
N VAL A 13 22.35 3.73 -15.48
CA VAL A 13 22.21 3.66 -14.02
C VAL A 13 23.10 2.55 -13.45
N SER A 14 23.18 1.38 -14.09
CA SER A 14 24.05 0.28 -13.68
C SER A 14 25.55 0.61 -13.73
N LEU A 15 25.96 1.66 -14.45
CA LEU A 15 27.33 2.16 -14.42
C LEU A 15 27.60 3.16 -13.29
N ALA A 16 26.55 3.77 -12.73
CA ALA A 16 26.64 4.83 -11.75
C ALA A 16 26.49 4.34 -10.30
N PHE A 17 25.96 3.14 -10.10
CA PHE A 17 25.62 2.56 -8.80
C PHE A 17 26.19 1.14 -8.68
N GLU A 18 26.60 0.76 -7.47
CA GLU A 18 26.98 -0.61 -7.17
C GLU A 18 25.71 -1.49 -7.00
N PRO A 19 25.76 -2.81 -7.19
CA PRO A 19 24.60 -3.69 -7.05
C PRO A 19 23.87 -3.55 -5.71
N GLU A 20 24.59 -3.26 -4.63
CA GLU A 20 24.06 -3.11 -3.27
C GLU A 20 23.31 -1.78 -3.07
N ASP A 21 23.49 -0.80 -3.97
CA ASP A 21 22.74 0.46 -3.97
C ASP A 21 21.32 0.27 -4.57
N PHE A 22 21.06 -0.87 -5.23
CA PHE A 22 19.74 -1.19 -5.76
C PHE A 22 18.89 -1.87 -4.68
N PHE A 23 17.61 -1.48 -4.60
CA PHE A 23 16.63 -2.18 -3.77
C PHE A 23 16.45 -3.62 -4.26
N ASN A 24 16.28 -4.57 -3.32
CA ASN A 24 15.84 -5.90 -3.68
C ASN A 24 14.45 -5.81 -4.35
N PRO A 25 14.20 -6.48 -5.49
CA PRO A 25 12.88 -6.50 -6.11
C PRO A 25 11.73 -6.78 -5.13
N ASP A 26 11.95 -7.61 -4.12
CA ASP A 26 10.93 -7.92 -3.10
C ASP A 26 10.57 -6.69 -2.23
N ASP A 27 11.51 -5.77 -2.02
CA ASP A 27 11.30 -4.54 -1.23
C ASP A 27 10.51 -3.47 -2.00
N ILE A 28 10.52 -3.54 -3.34
CA ILE A 28 9.79 -2.62 -4.23
C ILE A 28 8.63 -3.30 -4.95
N ALA A 29 8.34 -4.56 -4.61
CA ALA A 29 7.26 -5.33 -5.19
C ALA A 29 5.92 -4.72 -4.74
N LEU A 30 5.35 -3.88 -5.61
CA LEU A 30 4.00 -3.37 -5.42
C LEU A 30 3.02 -4.55 -5.50
N CYS A 31 2.37 -4.85 -4.38
CA CYS A 31 1.32 -5.85 -4.32
C CYS A 31 0.16 -5.47 -5.26
N VAL A 32 -0.52 -6.46 -5.81
CA VAL A 32 -1.64 -6.20 -6.72
C VAL A 32 -2.90 -5.92 -5.92
N MET A 33 -3.43 -4.72 -6.05
CA MET A 33 -4.69 -4.33 -5.40
C MET A 33 -5.90 -4.99 -6.07
N PRO A 34 -6.93 -5.35 -5.29
CA PRO A 34 -8.21 -5.85 -5.83
C PRO A 34 -8.95 -4.75 -6.60
N TRP A 35 -10.01 -5.08 -7.32
CA TRP A 35 -10.70 -4.07 -8.14
C TRP A 35 -11.40 -3.02 -7.28
N HIS A 36 -11.54 -1.80 -7.80
CA HIS A 36 -12.14 -0.66 -7.07
C HIS A 36 -13.54 -0.97 -6.50
N HIS A 37 -14.36 -1.79 -7.17
CA HIS A 37 -15.69 -2.17 -6.66
C HIS A 37 -15.62 -3.11 -5.45
N GLU A 38 -14.57 -3.92 -5.34
CA GLU A 38 -14.28 -4.77 -4.18
C GLU A 38 -13.73 -3.91 -3.04
N GLN A 39 -12.77 -3.04 -3.33
CA GLN A 39 -12.18 -2.11 -2.37
C GLN A 39 -13.22 -1.22 -1.68
N ARG A 40 -14.25 -0.76 -2.42
CA ARG A 40 -15.32 0.10 -1.88
C ARG A 40 -16.01 -0.47 -0.65
N LYS A 41 -16.12 -1.80 -0.54
CA LYS A 41 -16.73 -2.46 0.62
C LYS A 41 -15.91 -2.26 1.90
N TYR A 42 -14.58 -2.18 1.76
CA TYR A 42 -13.64 -1.96 2.86
C TYR A 42 -13.54 -0.49 3.26
N PHE A 43 -13.64 0.43 2.29
CA PHE A 43 -13.62 1.87 2.56
C PHE A 43 -14.96 2.43 3.09
N ALA A 44 -16.09 1.77 2.85
CA ALA A 44 -17.39 2.22 3.33
C ALA A 44 -17.42 2.50 4.85
N PRO A 45 -16.88 1.64 5.74
CA PRO A 45 -16.82 1.89 7.17
C PRO A 45 -15.64 2.74 7.63
N PHE A 46 -14.87 3.40 6.74
CA PHE A 46 -13.62 4.08 7.12
C PHE A 46 -13.76 5.04 8.31
N ARG A 47 -14.73 5.96 8.25
CA ARG A 47 -14.98 6.94 9.33
C ARG A 47 -15.34 6.29 10.67
N GLN A 48 -16.07 5.17 10.61
CA GLN A 48 -16.42 4.39 11.79
C GLN A 48 -15.17 3.75 12.39
N ARG A 49 -14.34 3.10 11.56
CA ARG A 49 -13.06 2.49 12.00
C ARG A 49 -12.12 3.51 12.64
N VAL A 50 -12.05 4.73 12.10
CA VAL A 50 -11.24 5.82 12.69
C VAL A 50 -11.76 6.19 14.08
N SER A 51 -13.08 6.34 14.21
CA SER A 51 -13.72 6.69 15.48
C SER A 51 -13.50 5.59 16.53
N ASP A 52 -13.65 4.32 16.13
CA ASP A 52 -13.41 3.16 16.99
C ASP A 52 -11.93 3.09 17.42
N THR A 53 -11.00 3.40 16.52
CA THR A 53 -9.56 3.46 16.82
C THR A 53 -9.24 4.54 17.86
N ILE A 54 -9.81 5.73 17.73
CA ILE A 54 -9.64 6.81 18.72
C ILE A 54 -10.20 6.41 20.08
N ILE A 55 -11.41 5.84 20.11
CA ILE A 55 -12.07 5.39 21.35
C ILE A 55 -11.23 4.31 22.03
N GLN A 56 -10.74 3.34 21.27
CA GLN A 56 -9.93 2.25 21.80
C GLN A 56 -8.60 2.76 22.35
N ALA A 57 -7.90 3.61 21.61
CA ALA A 57 -6.63 4.18 22.04
C ALA A 57 -6.78 5.05 23.32
N ALA A 58 -7.90 5.77 23.46
CA ALA A 58 -8.23 6.49 24.68
C ALA A 58 -8.44 5.55 25.90
N ARG A 59 -9.03 4.36 25.69
CA ARG A 59 -9.18 3.34 26.75
C ARG A 59 -7.84 2.73 27.16
N ASP A 60 -6.93 2.60 26.21
CA ASP A 60 -5.60 2.03 26.41
C ASP A 60 -4.58 3.05 26.98
N ASN A 61 -5.07 4.20 27.47
CA ASN A 61 -4.28 5.34 27.97
C ASN A 61 -3.28 5.91 26.96
N HIS A 62 -3.54 5.74 25.67
CA HIS A 62 -2.75 6.28 24.57
C HIS A 62 -3.65 7.05 23.60
N PRO A 63 -4.18 8.23 23.98
CA PRO A 63 -5.11 8.97 23.14
C PRO A 63 -4.43 9.41 21.84
N LEU A 64 -5.05 9.04 20.71
CA LEU A 64 -4.61 9.42 19.38
C LEU A 64 -5.40 10.63 18.89
N ASN A 65 -4.75 11.47 18.09
CA ASN A 65 -5.46 12.48 17.32
C ASN A 65 -6.06 11.87 16.04
N ASN A 66 -6.90 12.64 15.34
CA ASN A 66 -7.58 12.15 14.15
C ASN A 66 -6.62 11.76 13.00
N ILE A 67 -5.49 12.46 12.86
CA ILE A 67 -4.51 12.19 11.80
C ILE A 67 -3.82 10.86 12.07
N GLU A 68 -3.42 10.61 13.32
CA GLU A 68 -2.79 9.35 13.74
C GLU A 68 -3.76 8.17 13.58
N ALA A 69 -5.01 8.33 14.02
CA ALA A 69 -6.02 7.30 13.86
C ALA A 69 -6.35 7.01 12.39
N GLU A 70 -6.45 8.03 11.54
CA GLU A 70 -6.61 7.85 10.10
C GLU A 70 -5.44 7.07 9.49
N ALA A 71 -4.20 7.39 9.85
CA ALA A 71 -3.01 6.70 9.36
C ALA A 71 -3.02 5.20 9.72
N ILE A 72 -3.39 4.86 10.96
CA ILE A 72 -3.50 3.46 11.41
C ILE A 72 -4.58 2.72 10.60
N VAL A 73 -5.76 3.32 10.44
CA VAL A 73 -6.85 2.69 9.69
C VAL A 73 -6.48 2.51 8.21
N TRP A 74 -5.72 3.44 7.62
CA TRP A 74 -5.19 3.28 6.27
C TRP A 74 -4.27 2.07 6.15
N GLN A 75 -3.33 1.93 7.07
CA GLN A 75 -2.40 0.80 7.06
C GLN A 75 -3.14 -0.54 7.24
N GLN A 76 -4.10 -0.61 8.15
CA GLN A 76 -4.94 -1.80 8.34
C GLN A 76 -5.72 -2.17 7.08
N LEU A 77 -6.29 -1.17 6.39
CA LEU A 77 -7.01 -1.39 5.15
C LEU A 77 -6.10 -1.84 4.01
N GLU A 78 -4.89 -1.30 3.92
CA GLU A 78 -3.90 -1.74 2.95
C GLU A 78 -3.53 -3.22 3.18
N GLU A 79 -3.21 -3.59 4.42
CA GLU A 79 -2.92 -4.98 4.80
C GLU A 79 -4.09 -5.91 4.47
N GLU A 80 -5.33 -5.51 4.80
CA GLU A 80 -6.54 -6.28 4.46
C GLU A 80 -6.71 -6.45 2.94
N LEU A 81 -6.51 -5.39 2.16
CA LEU A 81 -6.75 -5.39 0.71
C LEU A 81 -5.68 -6.17 -0.05
N ILE A 82 -4.41 -6.11 0.37
CA ILE A 82 -3.29 -6.85 -0.24
C ILE A 82 -3.49 -8.37 -0.10
N GLN A 83 -4.14 -8.83 0.97
CA GLN A 83 -4.42 -10.25 1.18
C GLN A 83 -5.61 -10.77 0.36
N LEU A 84 -6.35 -9.89 -0.34
CA LEU A 84 -7.48 -10.33 -1.14
C LEU A 84 -7.03 -10.98 -2.45
N PRO A 85 -7.66 -12.10 -2.84
CA PRO A 85 -7.41 -12.71 -4.12
C PRO A 85 -7.81 -11.73 -5.23
N VAL A 86 -6.85 -11.38 -6.07
CA VAL A 86 -7.10 -10.57 -7.27
C VAL A 86 -7.90 -11.44 -8.24
N HIS A 87 -9.21 -11.27 -8.24
CA HIS A 87 -10.06 -11.99 -9.17
C HIS A 87 -9.72 -11.51 -10.58
N LYS A 88 -9.22 -12.44 -11.41
CA LYS A 88 -9.08 -12.20 -12.85
C LYS A 88 -10.46 -11.88 -13.39
N ARG A 89 -10.53 -10.79 -14.16
CA ARG A 89 -11.71 -10.41 -14.93
C ARG A 89 -12.12 -11.63 -15.78
N GLU A 90 -13.28 -12.21 -15.52
CA GLU A 90 -13.92 -13.08 -16.51
C GLU A 90 -14.24 -12.18 -17.70
N LEU A 91 -13.51 -12.39 -18.80
CA LEU A 91 -13.69 -11.71 -20.08
C LEU A 91 -14.79 -12.42 -20.88
#